data_AF-A0A7K1SKT0-F1
#
_entry.id   AF-A0A7K1SKT0-F1
#
_cell.length_a   1.000
_cell.length_b   1.000
_cell.length_c   1.000
_cell.angle_alpha   90.00
_cell.angle_beta   90.00
_cell.angle_gamma   90.00
#
_symmetry.space_group_name_H-M   'P 1'
#
loop_
_entity.id
_entity.type
_entity.pdbx_description
1 polymer ?
#
loop_
_entity_poly.entity_id
_entity_poly.type
_entity_poly.pdbx_seq_one_letter_code
_entity_poly.pdbx_strand_id
1 'polypeptide(L)' 'MAITTLAEKIKAARKSKNLTQTELGERLGVTKGTIASYEAGRNNFTVETLQKISNALGVTISIDINPE' A
#
# COMPACT_ATOMS: atom_id res chain seq x y z
N MET A 1 -10.99 -5.75 -18.84
CA MET A 1 -10.55 -6.21 -17.51
C MET A 1 -10.04 -5.00 -16.75
N ALA A 2 -10.44 -4.78 -15.50
CA ALA A 2 -9.88 -3.70 -14.71
C ALA A 2 -8.44 -4.08 -14.33
N ILE A 3 -7.46 -3.32 -14.82
CA ILE A 3 -6.08 -3.45 -14.37
C ILE A 3 -6.06 -3.02 -12.90
N THR A 4 -5.92 -3.96 -11.97
CA THR A 4 -5.82 -3.63 -10.55
C THR A 4 -4.43 -3.06 -10.26
N THR A 5 -4.38 -1.78 -9.95
CA THR A 5 -3.13 -1.09 -9.63
C THR A 5 -2.60 -1.52 -8.26
N LEU A 6 -1.30 -1.35 -8.03
CA LEU A 6 -0.70 -1.55 -6.71
C LEU A 6 -1.39 -0.70 -5.63
N ALA A 7 -1.77 0.54 -5.96
CA ALA A 7 -2.51 1.43 -5.07
C ALA A 7 -3.86 0.84 -4.63
N GLU A 8 -4.61 0.24 -5.56
CA GLU A 8 -5.87 -0.43 -5.25
C GLU A 8 -5.67 -1.69 -4.40
N LYS A 9 -4.59 -2.45 -4.64
CA LYS A 9 -4.23 -3.62 -3.81
C LYS A 9 -3.92 -3.20 -2.36
N ILE A 10 -3.16 -2.12 -2.17
CA ILE A 10 -2.86 -1.56 -0.84
C ILE A 10 -4.16 -1.14 -0.14
N LYS A 11 -5.05 -0.44 -0.86
CA LYS A 11 -6.35 -0.01 -0.33
C LYS A 11 -7.23 -1.20 0.07
N ALA A 12 -7.27 -2.24 -0.76
CA ALA A 12 -8.03 -3.45 -0.48
C ALA A 12 -7.47 -4.19 0.74
N ALA A 13 -6.15 -4.32 0.85
CA ALA A 13 -5.48 -4.93 1.99
C ALA A 13 -5.71 -4.14 3.30
N ARG A 14 -5.69 -2.81 3.26
CA ARG A 14 -6.05 -1.99 4.43
C ARG A 14 -7.48 -2.26 4.87
N LYS A 15 -8.43 -2.27 3.92
CA LYS A 15 -9.84 -2.50 4.21
C LYS A 15 -10.12 -3.90 4.75
N SER A 16 -9.45 -4.93 4.25
CA SER A 16 -9.62 -6.30 4.77
C SER A 16 -9.12 -6.46 6.20
N LYS A 17 -8.25 -5.57 6.65
CA LYS A 17 -7.77 -5.47 8.04
C LYS A 17 -8.61 -4.53 8.91
N ASN A 18 -9.74 -4.01 8.39
CA ASN A 18 -10.62 -3.04 9.07
C ASN A 18 -9.92 -1.77 9.56
N LEU A 19 -8.85 -1.34 8.88
CA LEU A 19 -8.11 -0.14 9.25
C LEU A 19 -8.62 1.08 8.49
N THR A 20 -8.67 2.22 9.15
CA THR A 20 -8.79 3.55 8.55
C THR A 20 -7.44 3.99 7.95
N GLN A 21 -7.46 5.01 7.09
CA GLN A 21 -6.23 5.59 6.54
C GLN A 21 -5.36 6.23 7.62
N THR A 22 -5.97 6.76 8.69
CA THR A 22 -5.25 7.32 9.83
C THR A 22 -4.51 6.23 10.60
N GLU A 23 -5.18 5.13 10.94
CA GLU A 23 -4.56 4.01 11.67
C GLU A 23 -3.43 3.35 10.88
N LEU A 24 -3.57 3.21 9.55
CA LEU A 24 -2.47 2.74 8.71
C LEU A 24 -1.31 3.75 8.70
N GLY A 25 -1.62 5.05 8.67
CA GLY A 25 -0.63 6.12 8.76
C GLY A 25 0.16 6.06 10.06
N GLU A 26 -0.53 5.90 11.18
CA GLU A 26 0.09 5.74 12.51
C GLU A 26 1.04 4.54 12.57
N ARG A 27 0.62 3.38 12.03
CA ARG A 27 1.49 2.18 11.94
C ARG A 27 2.73 2.39 11.09
N LEU A 28 2.64 3.25 10.08
CA LEU A 28 3.73 3.56 9.15
C LEU A 28 4.56 4.77 9.57
N GLY A 29 4.14 5.51 10.60
CA GLY A 29 4.75 6.79 10.99
C GLY A 29 4.57 7.89 9.94
N VAL A 30 3.44 7.89 9.19
CA VAL A 30 3.13 8.87 8.16
C VAL A 30 1.73 9.47 8.33
N THR A 31 1.44 10.57 7.63
CA THR A 31 0.14 11.23 7.74
C THR A 31 -0.97 10.45 7.02
N LYS A 32 -2.23 10.65 7.42
CA LYS A 32 -3.42 10.20 6.67
C LYS A 32 -3.36 10.62 5.19
N GLY A 33 -2.90 11.86 4.91
CA GLY A 33 -2.77 12.38 3.56
C GLY A 33 -1.78 11.58 2.71
N THR A 34 -0.67 11.14 3.31
CA THR A 34 0.30 10.25 2.67
C THR A 34 -0.35 8.92 2.27
N ILE A 35 -1.13 8.31 3.16
CA ILE A 35 -1.88 7.08 2.84
C ILE A 35 -2.91 7.31 1.73
N ALA A 36 -3.64 8.41 1.78
CA ALA A 36 -4.59 8.77 0.72
C ALA A 36 -3.88 8.94 -0.64
N SER A 37 -2.67 9.50 -0.66
CA SER A 37 -1.86 9.64 -1.87
C SER A 37 -1.38 8.28 -2.40
N TYR A 38 -0.94 7.38 -1.51
CA TYR A 38 -0.58 6.00 -1.84
C TYR A 38 -1.75 5.24 -2.48
N GLU A 39 -2.93 5.31 -1.87
CA GLU A 39 -4.12 4.62 -2.37
C GLU A 39 -4.74 5.26 -3.62
N ALA A 40 -4.36 6.50 -3.94
CA ALA A 40 -4.73 7.19 -5.17
C ALA A 40 -3.72 6.99 -6.30
N GLY A 41 -2.61 6.29 -6.07
CA GLY A 41 -1.57 6.05 -7.07
C GLY A 41 -0.79 7.31 -7.47
N ARG A 42 -0.79 8.35 -6.63
CA ARG A 42 -0.14 9.63 -6.92
C ARG A 42 1.35 9.67 -6.54
N ASN A 43 1.87 8.59 -5.96
CA ASN A 43 3.24 8.44 -5.50
C ASN A 43 3.90 7.21 -6.11
N ASN A 44 5.20 7.32 -6.40
CA ASN A 44 6.04 6.15 -6.65
C ASN A 44 6.47 5.52 -5.33
N PHE A 45 6.37 4.19 -5.25
CA PHE A 45 6.79 3.45 -4.07
C PHE A 45 8.22 2.98 -4.25
N THR A 46 9.08 3.24 -3.26
CA THR A 46 10.36 2.52 -3.15
C THR A 46 10.10 1.11 -2.61
N VAL A 47 11.01 0.18 -2.87
CA VAL A 47 10.96 -1.18 -2.28
C VAL A 47 10.92 -1.10 -0.74
N GLU A 48 11.66 -0.16 -0.14
CA GLU A 48 11.61 0.10 1.31
C GLU A 48 10.21 0.51 1.77
N THR A 49 9.54 1.40 1.02
CA THR A 49 8.18 1.83 1.34
C THR A 49 7.20 0.65 1.25
N LEU A 50 7.35 -0.20 0.23
CA LEU A 50 6.57 -1.43 0.10
C LEU A 50 6.80 -2.37 1.28
N GLN A 51 8.03 -2.53 1.74
CA GLN A 51 8.34 -3.34 2.92
C GLN A 51 7.70 -2.78 4.20
N LYS A 52 7.69 -1.46 4.38
CA LYS A 52 7.01 -0.84 5.53
C LYS A 52 5.50 -1.08 5.46
N ILE A 53 4.90 -0.93 4.27
CA ILE A 53 3.47 -1.17 4.03
C ILE A 53 3.11 -2.63 4.28
N SER A 54 3.92 -3.58 3.81
CA SER A 54 3.69 -5.01 4.01
C SER A 54 3.70 -5.38 5.50
N ASN A 55 4.67 -4.85 6.26
CA ASN A 55 4.76 -5.01 7.70
C ASN A 55 3.55 -4.40 8.43
N ALA A 56 3.17 -3.16 8.09
CA ALA A 56 2.06 -2.46 8.75
C ALA A 56 0.69 -3.13 8.51
N LEU A 57 0.53 -3.74 7.34
CA LEU A 57 -0.69 -4.47 6.95
C LEU A 57 -0.65 -5.95 7.35
N GLY A 58 0.52 -6.50 7.70
CA GLY A 58 0.70 -7.93 7.95
C GLY A 58 0.34 -8.76 6.71
N VAL A 59 0.92 -8.39 5.56
CA VAL A 59 0.77 -9.05 4.26
C VAL A 59 2.13 -9.25 3.62
N THR A 60 2.21 -10.16 2.64
CA THR A 60 3.41 -10.34 1.81
C THR A 60 3.23 -9.59 0.50
N ILE A 61 4.26 -8.87 0.07
CA ILE A 61 4.34 -8.27 -1.27
C ILE A 61 5.31 -9.11 -2.09
N SER A 62 4.84 -9.58 -3.25
CA SER A 62 5.65 -10.30 -4.23
C SER A 62 5.77 -9.44 -5.49
N ILE A 63 6.99 -9.24 -5.97
CA ILE A 63 7.30 -8.52 -7.20
C ILE A 63 7.78 -9.57 -8.19
N ASP A 64 7.10 -9.65 -9.34
CA ASP A 64 7.50 -10.49 -10.46
C ASP A 64 8.12 -9.61 -11.54
N ILE A 65 9.34 -9.93 -11.96
CA ILE A 65 10.09 -9.18 -12.98
C ILE A 65 10.33 -10.14 -14.13
N ASN A 66 9.44 -10.10 -15.12
CA ASN A 66 9.61 -10.86 -16.35
C ASN A 66 10.26 -9.96 -17.41
N PRO A 67 11.39 -10.38 -18.00
CA PRO A 67 12.08 -9.63 -19.04
C PRO A 67 11.44 -9.81 -20.44
N GLU A 68 10.34 -10.57 -20.53
CA GLU A 68 9.63 -10.85 -21.79
C GLU A 68 8.80 -9.67 -22.30
#